data_AF-A0A098B3K3-F1
#
_entry.id   AF-A0A098B3K3-F1
#
_cell.length_a   1.000
_cell.length_b   1.000
_cell.length_c   1.000
_cell.angle_alpha   90.00
_cell.angle_beta   90.00
_cell.angle_gamma   90.00
#
_symmetry.space_group_name_H-M   'P 1'
#
loop_
_entity.id
_entity.type
_entity.pdbx_description
1 polymer ?
#
loop_
_entity_poly.entity_id
_entity_poly.type
_entity_poly.pdbx_seq_one_letter_code
_entity_poly.pdbx_strand_id
1 'polypeptide(L)'
;MLRWNKAVALLVSLCIFTVLLIPGAEAATESSRLAGNDRYLTAAAASQEGWPTGSNAVVITTGENYPDALSAAPLASKYDAPLLLSARSGLSPETINELKRLNPKNAYIVGGTGVLPVAVEKQIAGLGISVKRFSGKDRYDTAFTVAREVGTSNGIFVTSGTAFADTLAVAPIAAAKGMPVLLVPKDELPSNLESYLTRLRNTSIIIVGSENEVSEAIANQLPEAERIGGADPYARNIALLRYFGEDIDSSIVYAATGEAFPDALSAASLAQKGGHPLVLLKGSQIPAAVQDYLSTKVINQVTVFGGAGVIPVSTESQLAGLPAEIDMVKSITVHVKEKENYELPKKVTVITNKGNQEEVQVDWNLDDVSTQKAGTYYYRGEIVGYYTTVELTLYVEPLLSKADTFAAEVVQGSEYSLPESVIVTLSDQTTKELPVTWSSSPTVSMLNKVGTYTFQGTVAGTDLKTKLTLKVSEDSAIKFKDSNLTWAVKFMLGKNSSSQPIYRSDVLSLTHLDAKGYGIRDLSGLENFTNLVSVDLNNNRLVGAKLAPLQKLSNLKSLSLAYNDLEKINSLQNMTSLTYLDLGYNVIDDFSPLRKLTRLTNLYIKGNETQDYSPARGVYDQLTSKDFELDSVDYPKQ
;
A
#
# COMPACT_ATOMS: atom_id res chain seq x y z
N MET A 1 51.10 21.23 17.73
CA MET A 1 50.91 22.34 16.77
C MET A 1 49.69 22.02 15.93
N LEU A 2 48.66 22.88 16.00
CA LEU A 2 47.54 23.11 15.07
C LEU A 2 46.85 21.88 14.43
N ARG A 3 45.63 21.52 14.89
CA ARG A 3 44.32 22.02 14.38
C ARG A 3 43.99 21.56 12.94
N TRP A 4 43.13 20.53 12.78
CA TRP A 4 41.75 20.68 12.25
C TRP A 4 40.97 19.35 12.14
N ASN A 5 39.71 19.44 12.56
CA ASN A 5 38.61 18.46 12.53
C ASN A 5 38.40 17.78 11.18
N LYS A 6 37.88 16.53 11.16
CA LYS A 6 36.58 16.17 10.54
C LYS A 6 36.02 14.89 11.17
N ALA A 7 34.82 15.02 11.75
CA ALA A 7 34.00 13.94 12.29
C ALA A 7 33.32 13.15 11.16
N VAL A 8 33.14 11.84 11.33
CA VAL A 8 32.14 11.05 10.60
C VAL A 8 31.46 10.13 11.61
N ALA A 9 30.21 10.48 11.93
CA ALA A 9 29.32 9.78 12.85
C ALA A 9 28.74 8.52 12.19
N LEU A 10 28.64 7.42 12.93
CA LEU A 10 27.89 6.23 12.52
C LEU A 10 26.57 6.20 13.31
N LEU A 11 25.48 6.34 12.55
CA LEU A 11 24.10 6.39 13.00
C LEU A 11 23.64 5.02 13.52
N VAL A 12 23.49 4.93 14.84
CA VAL A 12 22.45 4.09 15.44
C VAL A 12 21.17 4.92 15.38
N SER A 13 20.26 4.60 14.45
CA SER A 13 18.92 5.20 14.47
C SER A 13 18.08 4.47 15.53
N LEU A 14 18.39 4.73 16.80
CA LEU A 14 17.39 4.69 17.85
C LEU A 14 16.65 6.03 17.74
N CYS A 15 15.68 6.13 16.85
CA CYS A 15 14.77 7.27 16.84
C CYS A 15 13.88 7.16 18.09
N ILE A 16 14.38 7.65 19.22
CA ILE A 16 13.51 8.26 20.21
C ILE A 16 12.92 9.47 19.49
N PHE A 17 11.75 9.27 18.89
CA PHE A 17 10.96 10.34 18.31
C PHE A 17 10.51 11.20 19.49
N THR A 18 11.33 12.18 19.88
CA THR A 18 10.78 13.37 20.50
C THR A 18 9.87 13.97 19.45
N VAL A 19 8.56 13.74 19.60
CA VAL A 19 7.52 14.52 18.95
C VAL A 19 7.72 15.96 19.43
N LEU A 20 8.65 16.67 18.80
CA LEU A 20 8.59 18.10 18.74
C LEU A 20 7.34 18.37 17.91
N LEU A 21 6.24 18.62 18.60
CA LEU A 21 5.12 19.39 18.06
C LEU A 21 5.69 20.74 17.64
N ILE A 22 6.35 20.78 16.49
CA ILE A 22 6.40 21.99 15.70
C ILE A 22 4.93 22.18 15.32
N PRO A 23 4.26 23.24 15.76
CA PRO A 23 2.98 23.57 15.18
C PRO A 23 3.26 23.74 13.69
N GLY A 24 2.89 22.75 12.88
CA GLY A 24 2.92 22.87 11.44
C GLY A 24 2.08 24.08 11.14
N ALA A 25 2.69 25.10 10.55
CA ALA A 25 1.87 26.13 9.93
C ALA A 25 1.06 25.39 8.86
N GLU A 26 -0.24 25.22 9.13
CA GLU A 26 -1.19 24.60 8.22
C GLU A 26 -1.05 25.30 6.87
N ALA A 27 -0.79 24.52 5.81
CA ALA A 27 -0.78 25.09 4.47
C ALA A 27 -2.20 25.52 4.15
N ALA A 28 -2.48 26.81 4.27
CA ALA A 28 -3.75 27.39 3.87
C ALA A 28 -3.94 27.17 2.35
N THR A 29 -5.17 26.86 1.94
CA THR A 29 -5.51 26.71 0.52
C THR A 29 -5.04 27.94 -0.26
N GLU A 30 -4.26 27.73 -1.33
CA GLU A 30 -3.83 28.83 -2.19
C GLU A 30 -5.01 29.34 -3.04
N SER A 31 -5.05 30.64 -3.31
CA SER A 31 -5.97 31.19 -4.31
C SER A 31 -5.23 31.78 -5.49
N SER A 32 -5.78 31.56 -6.68
CA SER A 32 -5.31 32.17 -7.91
C SER A 32 -6.47 32.64 -8.78
N ARG A 33 -6.16 33.42 -9.81
CA ARG A 33 -7.15 33.95 -10.74
C ARG A 33 -6.70 33.85 -12.19
N LEU A 34 -7.57 33.29 -13.03
CA LEU A 34 -7.45 33.27 -14.48
C LEU A 34 -8.50 34.21 -15.07
N ALA A 35 -8.05 35.39 -15.50
CA ALA A 35 -8.95 36.43 -16.00
C ALA A 35 -8.27 37.32 -17.05
N GLY A 36 -9.07 37.75 -18.02
CA GLY A 36 -8.75 38.82 -18.94
C GLY A 36 -9.53 40.10 -18.65
N ASN A 37 -9.24 41.15 -19.44
CA ASN A 37 -10.08 42.35 -19.46
C ASN A 37 -11.49 42.08 -19.98
N ASP A 38 -11.67 40.98 -20.72
CA ASP A 38 -12.94 40.48 -21.22
C ASP A 38 -12.96 38.95 -21.28
N ARG A 39 -14.09 38.40 -21.70
CA ARG A 39 -14.31 36.96 -21.84
C ARG A 39 -13.37 36.27 -22.82
N TYR A 40 -12.90 36.98 -23.85
CA TYR A 40 -12.03 36.42 -24.89
C TYR A 40 -10.61 36.23 -24.33
N LEU A 41 -10.13 37.21 -23.58
CA LEU A 41 -8.87 37.13 -22.85
C LEU A 41 -8.92 36.15 -21.67
N THR A 42 -10.05 36.01 -20.97
CA THR A 42 -10.21 34.93 -19.97
C THR A 42 -10.10 33.55 -20.61
N ALA A 43 -10.74 33.33 -21.77
CA ALA A 43 -10.60 32.09 -22.52
C ALA A 43 -9.16 31.84 -22.98
N ALA A 44 -8.44 32.88 -23.42
CA ALA A 44 -7.03 32.78 -23.77
C ALA A 44 -6.15 32.44 -22.55
N ALA A 45 -6.42 33.02 -21.37
CA ALA A 45 -5.70 32.69 -20.13
C ALA A 45 -5.91 31.22 -19.73
N ALA A 46 -7.15 30.71 -19.83
CA ALA A 46 -7.46 29.30 -19.62
C ALA A 46 -6.66 28.39 -20.57
N SER A 47 -6.57 28.79 -21.84
CA SER A 47 -5.82 28.09 -22.89
C SER A 47 -4.31 28.08 -22.62
N GLN A 48 -3.76 29.18 -22.10
CA GLN A 48 -2.33 29.28 -21.75
C GLN A 48 -1.96 28.40 -20.56
N GLU A 49 -2.84 28.31 -19.57
CA GLU A 49 -2.67 27.43 -18.41
C GLU A 49 -2.73 25.95 -18.82
N GLY A 50 -3.77 25.56 -19.56
CA GLY A 50 -3.96 24.15 -19.94
C GLY A 50 -3.08 23.68 -21.08
N TRP A 51 -2.68 24.55 -22.01
CA TRP A 51 -1.94 24.17 -23.22
C TRP A 51 -0.72 25.08 -23.41
N PRO A 52 0.24 25.09 -22.47
CA PRO A 52 1.39 25.99 -22.53
C PRO A 52 2.29 25.71 -23.74
N THR A 53 2.35 24.45 -24.19
CA THR A 53 3.16 23.99 -25.33
C THR A 53 2.42 23.93 -26.67
N GLY A 54 1.15 24.36 -26.70
CA GLY A 54 0.28 24.33 -27.87
C GLY A 54 -0.76 23.20 -27.83
N SER A 55 -1.62 23.14 -28.85
CA SER A 55 -2.65 22.09 -28.98
C SER A 55 -2.87 21.70 -30.44
N ASN A 56 -3.12 20.42 -30.71
CA ASN A 56 -3.40 19.93 -32.06
C ASN A 56 -4.80 20.35 -32.58
N ALA A 57 -5.70 20.71 -31.66
CA ALA A 57 -7.06 21.12 -31.96
C ALA A 57 -7.47 22.34 -31.13
N VAL A 58 -8.51 23.04 -31.58
CA VAL A 58 -9.15 24.12 -30.82
C VAL A 58 -10.65 24.06 -31.03
N VAL A 59 -11.44 24.31 -29.99
CA VAL A 59 -12.90 24.48 -30.10
C VAL A 59 -13.22 25.96 -30.08
N ILE A 60 -13.99 26.43 -31.05
CA ILE A 60 -14.43 27.82 -31.16
C ILE A 60 -15.94 27.87 -30.99
N THR A 61 -16.42 28.67 -30.05
CA THR A 61 -17.85 28.95 -29.89
C THR A 61 -18.11 30.44 -29.71
N THR A 62 -19.38 30.84 -29.69
CA THR A 62 -19.76 32.23 -29.52
C THR A 62 -19.55 32.68 -28.07
N GLY A 63 -18.94 33.85 -27.91
CA GLY A 63 -18.83 34.51 -26.62
C GLY A 63 -20.10 35.27 -26.22
N GLU A 64 -21.11 35.40 -27.09
CA GLU A 64 -22.21 36.36 -26.94
C GLU A 64 -23.58 35.71 -26.74
N ASN A 65 -23.87 34.61 -27.46
CA ASN A 65 -25.17 33.93 -27.40
C ASN A 65 -25.03 32.46 -26.95
N TYR A 66 -25.51 32.14 -25.75
CA TYR A 66 -25.23 30.89 -25.06
C TYR A 66 -25.74 29.55 -25.67
N PRO A 67 -26.85 29.45 -26.44
CA PRO A 67 -27.54 28.16 -26.64
C PRO A 67 -26.68 27.09 -27.31
N ASP A 68 -25.89 27.48 -28.31
CA ASP A 68 -25.02 26.56 -29.04
C ASP A 68 -23.73 26.25 -28.25
N ALA A 69 -23.30 27.19 -27.40
CA ALA A 69 -22.02 27.13 -26.69
C ALA A 69 -22.00 26.11 -25.55
N LEU A 70 -23.14 25.83 -24.93
CA LEU A 70 -23.24 24.97 -23.76
C LEU A 70 -22.89 23.49 -24.04
N SER A 71 -23.00 23.05 -25.30
CA SER A 71 -22.61 21.70 -25.73
C SER A 71 -21.12 21.58 -26.11
N ALA A 72 -20.39 22.70 -26.17
CA ALA A 72 -19.03 22.73 -26.71
C ALA A 72 -17.96 22.19 -25.74
N ALA A 73 -18.20 22.25 -24.43
CA ALA A 73 -17.23 21.79 -23.42
C ALA A 73 -16.88 20.28 -23.54
N PRO A 74 -17.86 19.35 -23.67
CA PRO A 74 -17.55 17.95 -23.97
C PRO A 74 -16.81 17.72 -25.30
N LEU A 75 -17.04 18.57 -26.30
CA LEU A 75 -16.30 18.49 -27.57
C LEU A 75 -14.84 18.88 -27.40
N ALA A 76 -14.58 19.92 -26.60
CA ALA A 76 -13.23 20.34 -26.24
C ALA A 76 -12.48 19.21 -25.53
N SER A 77 -13.16 18.54 -24.59
CA SER A 77 -12.67 17.34 -23.90
C SER A 77 -12.28 16.21 -24.85
N LYS A 78 -13.16 15.83 -25.80
CA LYS A 78 -12.89 14.76 -26.78
C LYS A 78 -11.56 14.98 -27.53
N TYR A 79 -11.20 16.22 -27.79
CA TYR A 79 -10.05 16.58 -28.62
C TYR A 79 -8.83 17.05 -27.82
N ASP A 80 -8.86 17.02 -26.48
CA ASP A 80 -7.86 17.66 -25.59
C ASP A 80 -7.52 19.08 -26.09
N ALA A 81 -8.57 19.88 -26.29
CA ALA A 81 -8.48 21.16 -26.98
C ALA A 81 -8.94 22.30 -26.06
N PRO A 82 -8.28 23.47 -26.10
CA PRO A 82 -8.80 24.67 -25.47
C PRO A 82 -10.11 25.11 -26.13
N LEU A 83 -11.00 25.69 -25.33
CA LEU A 83 -12.21 26.34 -25.82
C LEU A 83 -11.98 27.85 -25.87
N LEU A 84 -11.93 28.40 -27.08
CA LEU A 84 -11.83 29.84 -27.31
C LEU A 84 -13.16 30.41 -27.78
N LEU A 85 -13.33 31.71 -27.57
CA LEU A 85 -14.56 32.43 -27.87
C LEU A 85 -14.39 33.35 -29.07
N SER A 86 -15.46 33.55 -29.82
CA SER A 86 -15.55 34.52 -30.91
C SER A 86 -16.76 35.42 -30.74
N ALA A 87 -16.59 36.69 -31.10
CA ALA A 87 -17.70 37.63 -31.22
C ALA A 87 -18.48 37.36 -32.52
N ARG A 88 -19.70 37.90 -32.62
CA ARG A 88 -20.44 37.90 -33.89
C ARG A 88 -19.76 38.76 -34.96
N SER A 89 -18.95 39.74 -34.58
CA SER A 89 -18.16 40.56 -35.52
C SER A 89 -16.93 39.83 -36.08
N GLY A 90 -16.56 38.67 -35.53
CA GLY A 90 -15.39 37.90 -35.93
C GLY A 90 -14.48 37.54 -34.75
N LEU A 91 -13.32 36.95 -35.06
CA LEU A 91 -12.27 36.72 -34.07
C LEU A 91 -11.62 38.04 -33.65
N SER A 92 -11.41 38.21 -32.35
CA SER A 92 -10.64 39.33 -31.82
C SER A 92 -9.14 39.16 -32.13
N PRO A 93 -8.35 40.24 -32.14
CA PRO A 93 -6.89 40.14 -32.27
C PRO A 93 -6.25 39.20 -31.24
N GLU A 94 -6.77 39.19 -30.02
CA GLU A 94 -6.32 38.36 -28.91
C GLU A 94 -6.58 36.89 -29.19
N THR A 95 -7.79 36.53 -29.65
CA THR A 95 -8.09 35.14 -30.05
C THR A 95 -7.22 34.70 -31.24
N ILE A 96 -6.96 35.58 -32.20
CA ILE A 96 -6.06 35.28 -33.33
C ILE A 96 -4.63 35.01 -32.85
N ASN A 97 -4.13 35.81 -31.89
CA ASN A 97 -2.80 35.61 -31.32
C ASN A 97 -2.72 34.29 -30.54
N GLU A 98 -3.77 33.95 -29.79
CA GLU A 98 -3.84 32.68 -29.08
C GLU A 98 -3.89 31.48 -30.04
N LEU A 99 -4.64 31.57 -31.15
CA LEU A 99 -4.62 30.56 -32.21
C LEU A 99 -3.22 30.36 -32.82
N LYS A 100 -2.46 31.45 -33.02
CA LYS A 100 -1.09 31.37 -33.51
C LYS A 100 -0.15 30.72 -32.49
N ARG A 101 -0.32 31.02 -31.20
CA ARG A 101 0.46 30.41 -30.11
C ARG A 101 0.19 28.91 -30.02
N LEU A 102 -1.08 28.53 -30.07
CA LEU A 102 -1.51 27.13 -30.01
C LEU A 102 -1.06 26.32 -31.23
N ASN A 103 -1.00 26.96 -32.40
CA ASN A 103 -0.67 26.35 -33.69
C ASN A 103 -1.46 25.05 -33.99
N PRO A 104 -2.81 25.07 -33.90
CA PRO A 104 -3.61 23.86 -34.08
C PRO A 104 -3.70 23.45 -35.55
N LYS A 105 -3.87 22.15 -35.80
CA LYS A 105 -4.16 21.63 -37.15
C LYS A 105 -5.64 21.73 -37.48
N ASN A 106 -6.49 21.59 -36.46
CA ASN A 106 -7.94 21.54 -36.61
C ASN A 106 -8.63 22.55 -35.70
N ALA A 107 -9.65 23.23 -36.21
CA ALA A 107 -10.56 24.06 -35.46
C ALA A 107 -11.99 23.52 -35.61
N TYR A 108 -12.63 23.29 -34.47
CA TYR A 108 -14.00 22.79 -34.37
C TYR A 108 -14.92 23.93 -33.95
N ILE A 109 -15.72 24.42 -34.89
CA ILE A 109 -16.66 25.52 -34.61
C ILE A 109 -17.98 24.93 -34.14
N VAL A 110 -18.48 25.37 -32.97
CA VAL A 110 -19.79 24.99 -32.45
C VAL A 110 -20.75 26.18 -32.57
N GLY A 111 -21.82 25.99 -33.34
CA GLY A 111 -22.88 26.97 -33.53
C GLY A 111 -23.08 27.39 -34.99
N GLY A 112 -24.28 27.86 -35.31
CA GLY A 112 -24.68 28.24 -36.66
C GLY A 112 -24.04 29.54 -37.16
N THR A 113 -24.17 29.81 -38.46
CA THR A 113 -23.64 31.04 -39.09
C THR A 113 -24.32 32.32 -38.60
N GLY A 114 -25.51 32.22 -37.99
CA GLY A 114 -26.22 33.35 -37.38
C GLY A 114 -25.54 33.92 -36.13
N VAL A 115 -24.83 33.07 -35.37
CA VAL A 115 -24.09 33.44 -34.15
C VAL A 115 -22.57 33.50 -34.38
N LEU A 116 -22.05 32.68 -35.30
CA LEU A 116 -20.64 32.64 -35.68
C LEU A 116 -20.53 32.73 -37.20
N PRO A 117 -20.40 33.94 -37.78
CA PRO A 117 -20.42 34.13 -39.23
C PRO A 117 -19.32 33.36 -39.95
N VAL A 118 -19.52 33.16 -41.26
CA VAL A 118 -18.52 32.55 -42.17
C VAL A 118 -17.19 33.33 -42.17
N ALA A 119 -17.20 34.60 -41.77
CA ALA A 119 -15.97 35.37 -41.58
C ALA A 119 -15.03 34.72 -40.54
N VAL A 120 -15.56 34.14 -39.46
CA VAL A 120 -14.78 33.43 -38.44
C VAL A 120 -14.06 32.22 -39.04
N GLU A 121 -14.77 31.40 -39.82
CA GLU A 121 -14.17 30.27 -40.55
C GLU A 121 -13.04 30.72 -41.46
N LYS A 122 -13.26 31.80 -42.22
CA LYS A 122 -12.27 32.34 -43.14
C LYS A 122 -11.04 32.89 -42.41
N GLN A 123 -11.22 33.55 -41.27
CA GLN A 123 -10.12 34.02 -40.44
C GLN A 123 -9.27 32.85 -39.92
N ILE A 124 -9.90 31.77 -39.47
CA ILE A 124 -9.21 30.56 -38.99
C ILE A 124 -8.49 29.83 -40.14
N ALA A 125 -9.18 29.60 -41.25
CA ALA A 125 -8.62 28.96 -42.44
C ALA A 125 -7.45 29.77 -43.04
N GLY A 126 -7.51 31.09 -42.95
CA GLY A 126 -6.44 32.00 -43.36
C GLY A 126 -5.14 31.85 -42.53
N LEU A 127 -5.22 31.24 -41.35
CA LEU A 127 -4.05 30.86 -40.54
C LEU A 127 -3.50 29.47 -40.91
N GLY A 128 -4.07 28.80 -41.92
CA GLY A 128 -3.67 27.44 -42.33
C GLY A 128 -4.30 26.32 -41.50
N ILE A 129 -5.34 26.62 -40.71
CA ILE A 129 -6.01 25.69 -39.80
C ILE A 129 -7.23 25.07 -40.51
N SER A 130 -7.37 23.74 -40.47
CA SER A 130 -8.54 23.05 -41.03
C SER A 130 -9.79 23.28 -40.18
N VAL A 131 -10.92 23.64 -40.78
CA VAL A 131 -12.14 24.01 -40.03
C VAL A 131 -13.25 22.97 -40.24
N LYS A 132 -13.85 22.50 -39.15
CA LYS A 132 -15.08 21.69 -39.15
C LYS A 132 -16.14 22.37 -38.27
N ARG A 133 -17.31 22.66 -38.82
CA ARG A 133 -18.43 23.25 -38.08
C ARG A 133 -19.45 22.18 -37.66
N PHE A 134 -19.89 22.28 -36.41
CA PHE A 134 -21.01 21.56 -35.82
C PHE A 134 -22.14 22.56 -35.57
N SER A 135 -23.23 22.45 -36.32
CA SER A 135 -24.37 23.36 -36.21
C SER A 135 -25.65 22.69 -36.70
N GLY A 136 -26.76 23.03 -36.05
CA GLY A 136 -28.11 22.63 -36.42
C GLY A 136 -28.98 23.78 -36.89
N LYS A 137 -30.28 23.48 -37.11
CA LYS A 137 -31.30 24.52 -37.36
C LYS A 137 -31.58 25.35 -36.12
N ASP A 138 -31.40 24.73 -34.96
CA ASP A 138 -31.58 25.32 -33.64
C ASP A 138 -30.58 24.73 -32.63
N ARG A 139 -30.72 25.12 -31.36
CA ARG A 139 -29.87 24.67 -30.25
C ARG A 139 -29.93 23.17 -30.01
N TYR A 140 -31.07 22.54 -30.28
CA TYR A 140 -31.29 21.11 -30.06
C TYR A 140 -30.56 20.30 -31.12
N ASP A 141 -30.68 20.70 -32.39
CA ASP A 141 -29.95 20.09 -33.50
C ASP A 141 -28.43 20.33 -33.39
N THR A 142 -27.99 21.51 -32.94
CA THR A 142 -26.56 21.79 -32.69
C THR A 142 -26.02 20.86 -31.60
N ALA A 143 -26.67 20.81 -30.44
CA ALA A 143 -26.27 19.92 -29.34
C ALA A 143 -26.28 18.44 -29.74
N PHE A 144 -27.27 18.02 -30.54
CA PHE A 144 -27.32 16.67 -31.09
C PHE A 144 -26.14 16.36 -32.02
N THR A 145 -25.78 17.31 -32.89
CA THR A 145 -24.63 17.14 -33.79
C THR A 145 -23.32 17.04 -33.01
N VAL A 146 -23.16 17.84 -31.97
CA VAL A 146 -22.01 17.77 -31.06
C VAL A 146 -22.02 16.44 -30.29
N ALA A 147 -23.16 16.00 -29.79
CA ALA A 147 -23.27 14.75 -29.03
C ALA A 147 -22.87 13.52 -29.85
N ARG A 148 -23.26 13.48 -31.14
CA ARG A 148 -22.82 12.43 -32.07
C ARG A 148 -21.32 12.42 -32.31
N GLU A 149 -20.70 13.59 -32.28
CA GLU A 149 -19.26 13.70 -32.39
C GLU A 149 -18.59 13.25 -31.11
N VAL A 150 -18.99 13.75 -29.94
CA VAL A 150 -18.42 13.36 -28.64
C VAL A 150 -18.52 11.85 -28.41
N GLY A 151 -19.66 11.24 -28.75
CA GLY A 151 -19.94 9.84 -28.49
C GLY A 151 -20.55 9.62 -27.10
N THR A 152 -21.18 8.47 -26.89
CA THR A 152 -22.00 8.21 -25.68
C THR A 152 -21.48 7.04 -24.84
N SER A 153 -20.24 6.60 -25.06
CA SER A 153 -19.67 5.44 -24.34
C SER A 153 -19.61 5.64 -22.82
N ASN A 154 -19.47 6.90 -22.38
CA ASN A 154 -19.37 7.27 -20.97
C ASN A 154 -20.74 7.70 -20.38
N GLY A 155 -21.82 7.53 -21.14
CA GLY A 155 -23.15 8.04 -20.80
C GLY A 155 -23.47 9.36 -21.50
N ILE A 156 -24.60 9.96 -21.14
CA ILE A 156 -25.14 11.18 -21.76
C ILE A 156 -25.91 12.03 -20.75
N PHE A 157 -25.73 13.34 -20.80
CA PHE A 157 -26.54 14.28 -20.05
C PHE A 157 -27.70 14.80 -20.89
N VAL A 158 -28.88 14.89 -20.29
CA VAL A 158 -30.08 15.49 -20.88
C VAL A 158 -30.51 16.68 -20.02
N THR A 159 -30.54 17.88 -20.61
CA THR A 159 -30.88 19.13 -19.90
C THR A 159 -31.93 19.92 -20.67
N SER A 160 -32.56 20.87 -19.99
CA SER A 160 -33.47 21.81 -20.66
C SER A 160 -32.70 22.78 -21.56
N GLY A 161 -33.11 22.87 -22.84
CA GLY A 161 -32.55 23.87 -23.76
C GLY A 161 -32.99 25.31 -23.48
N THR A 162 -33.93 25.53 -22.55
CA THR A 162 -34.44 26.86 -22.18
C THR A 162 -33.96 27.36 -20.82
N ALA A 163 -33.47 26.47 -19.95
CA ALA A 163 -32.92 26.80 -18.64
C ALA A 163 -31.39 26.81 -18.69
N PHE A 164 -30.80 27.95 -19.09
CA PHE A 164 -29.38 28.03 -19.40
C PHE A 164 -28.46 27.77 -18.19
N ALA A 165 -28.83 28.23 -17.01
CA ALA A 165 -28.04 28.08 -15.79
C ALA A 165 -27.86 26.61 -15.41
N ASP A 166 -28.86 25.79 -15.72
CA ASP A 166 -28.86 24.34 -15.46
C ASP A 166 -27.88 23.61 -16.34
N THR A 167 -27.86 24.00 -17.60
CA THR A 167 -26.93 23.41 -18.57
C THR A 167 -25.50 23.83 -18.25
N LEU A 168 -25.32 25.07 -17.77
CA LEU A 168 -24.03 25.55 -17.30
C LEU A 168 -23.52 24.76 -16.08
N ALA A 169 -24.41 24.35 -15.18
CA ALA A 169 -24.07 23.50 -14.04
C ALA A 169 -23.54 22.11 -14.44
N VAL A 170 -23.92 21.62 -15.63
CA VAL A 170 -23.55 20.30 -16.17
C VAL A 170 -22.26 20.35 -16.99
N ALA A 171 -22.05 21.43 -17.75
CA ALA A 171 -20.96 21.54 -18.73
C ALA A 171 -19.56 21.11 -18.21
N PRO A 172 -19.14 21.45 -16.97
CA PRO A 172 -17.82 21.06 -16.48
C PRO A 172 -17.68 19.56 -16.25
N ILE A 173 -18.70 18.94 -15.67
CA ILE A 173 -18.71 17.51 -15.37
C ILE A 173 -18.87 16.71 -16.65
N ALA A 174 -19.68 17.20 -17.58
CA ALA A 174 -19.82 16.64 -18.91
C ALA A 174 -18.48 16.66 -19.68
N ALA A 175 -17.72 17.75 -19.58
CA ALA A 175 -16.35 17.78 -20.11
C ALA A 175 -15.45 16.76 -19.39
N ALA A 176 -15.39 16.81 -18.05
CA ALA A 176 -14.52 15.95 -17.24
C ALA A 176 -14.76 14.45 -17.48
N LYS A 177 -16.02 14.03 -17.63
CA LYS A 177 -16.41 12.64 -17.88
C LYS A 177 -16.44 12.26 -19.37
N GLY A 178 -16.21 13.21 -20.28
CA GLY A 178 -16.33 12.99 -21.72
C GLY A 178 -17.76 12.61 -22.13
N MET A 179 -18.77 13.12 -21.43
CA MET A 179 -20.18 12.85 -21.68
C MET A 179 -20.79 14.00 -22.49
N PRO A 180 -21.51 13.74 -23.58
CA PRO A 180 -22.19 14.78 -24.32
C PRO A 180 -23.37 15.35 -23.54
N VAL A 181 -23.67 16.62 -23.82
CA VAL A 181 -24.85 17.32 -23.32
C VAL A 181 -25.88 17.44 -24.44
N LEU A 182 -27.02 16.78 -24.29
CA LEU A 182 -28.19 16.97 -25.13
C LEU A 182 -29.15 17.96 -24.49
N LEU A 183 -29.63 18.88 -25.31
CA LEU A 183 -30.68 19.81 -24.93
C LEU A 183 -32.02 19.26 -25.39
N VAL A 184 -33.04 19.36 -24.54
CA VAL A 184 -34.42 19.01 -24.88
C VAL A 184 -35.38 20.17 -24.58
N PRO A 185 -36.48 20.32 -25.34
CA PRO A 185 -37.63 21.10 -24.93
C PRO A 185 -38.24 20.54 -23.62
N LYS A 186 -39.08 21.32 -22.94
CA LYS A 186 -39.65 20.93 -21.64
C LYS A 186 -40.57 19.70 -21.73
N ASP A 187 -41.49 19.72 -22.69
CA ASP A 187 -42.64 18.82 -22.73
C ASP A 187 -42.64 17.87 -23.94
N GLU A 188 -41.75 18.08 -24.91
CA GLU A 188 -41.72 17.29 -26.14
C GLU A 188 -40.27 16.92 -26.50
N LEU A 189 -40.02 15.63 -26.71
CA LEU A 189 -38.75 15.13 -27.20
C LEU A 189 -38.79 15.11 -28.74
N PRO A 190 -37.92 15.86 -29.44
CA PRO A 190 -37.90 15.86 -30.89
C PRO A 190 -37.64 14.45 -31.44
N SER A 191 -38.37 14.05 -32.49
CA SER A 191 -38.33 12.68 -33.04
C SER A 191 -36.93 12.16 -33.42
N ASN A 192 -36.01 13.05 -33.83
CA ASN A 192 -34.61 12.72 -34.11
C ASN A 192 -33.83 12.36 -32.84
N LEU A 193 -34.09 13.06 -31.73
CA LEU A 193 -33.49 12.78 -30.42
C LEU A 193 -34.11 11.53 -29.79
N GLU A 194 -35.43 11.37 -29.85
CA GLU A 194 -36.14 10.17 -29.36
C GLU A 194 -35.59 8.91 -30.02
N SER A 195 -35.52 8.91 -31.35
CA SER A 195 -34.96 7.78 -32.11
C SER A 195 -33.50 7.49 -31.74
N TYR A 196 -32.71 8.52 -31.42
CA TYR A 196 -31.32 8.34 -31.01
C TYR A 196 -31.22 7.74 -29.61
N LEU A 197 -31.89 8.35 -28.64
CA LEU A 197 -31.82 7.99 -27.22
C LEU A 197 -32.39 6.60 -26.93
N THR A 198 -33.51 6.23 -27.56
CA THR A 198 -34.14 4.91 -27.38
C THR A 198 -33.31 3.75 -27.95
N ARG A 199 -32.40 4.04 -28.89
CA ARG A 199 -31.47 3.07 -29.47
C ARG A 199 -30.20 2.88 -28.65
N LEU A 200 -29.93 3.76 -27.68
CA LEU A 200 -28.82 3.60 -26.77
C LEU A 200 -29.13 2.44 -25.81
N ARG A 201 -28.37 1.34 -25.95
CA ARG A 201 -28.40 0.21 -25.03
C ARG A 201 -27.21 0.33 -24.08
N ASN A 202 -27.40 0.00 -22.80
CA ASN A 202 -26.34 0.01 -21.78
C ASN A 202 -25.60 1.36 -21.67
N THR A 203 -26.30 2.46 -21.92
CA THR A 203 -25.74 3.82 -21.82
C THR A 203 -26.42 4.52 -20.66
N SER A 204 -25.63 5.03 -19.70
CA SER A 204 -26.19 5.83 -18.60
C SER A 204 -26.76 7.14 -19.14
N ILE A 205 -28.04 7.38 -18.87
CA ILE A 205 -28.73 8.62 -19.24
C ILE A 205 -29.03 9.39 -17.96
N ILE A 206 -28.46 10.59 -17.84
CA ILE A 206 -28.66 11.45 -16.67
C ILE A 206 -29.42 12.69 -17.06
N ILE A 207 -30.64 12.82 -16.55
CA ILE A 207 -31.46 14.02 -16.68
C ILE A 207 -31.04 15.01 -15.60
N VAL A 208 -30.63 16.20 -16.00
CA VAL A 208 -30.28 17.27 -15.07
C VAL A 208 -31.30 18.38 -15.16
N GLY A 209 -32.05 18.54 -14.07
CA GLY A 209 -33.13 19.50 -13.98
C GLY A 209 -34.35 18.96 -13.24
N SER A 210 -35.14 19.90 -12.73
CA SER A 210 -36.44 19.63 -12.14
C SER A 210 -37.43 19.14 -13.20
N GLU A 211 -38.54 18.57 -12.73
CA GLU A 211 -39.68 18.19 -13.59
C GLU A 211 -40.27 19.40 -14.36
N ASN A 212 -40.06 20.61 -13.85
CA ASN A 212 -40.50 21.83 -14.52
C ASN A 212 -39.60 22.23 -15.71
N GLU A 213 -38.38 21.71 -15.78
CA GLU A 213 -37.39 22.03 -16.81
C GLU A 213 -37.29 20.90 -17.84
N VAL A 214 -37.34 19.65 -17.38
CA VAL A 214 -37.45 18.44 -18.20
C VAL A 214 -38.54 17.57 -17.58
N SER A 215 -39.70 17.48 -18.23
CA SER A 215 -40.88 16.81 -17.69
C SER A 215 -40.68 15.30 -17.45
N GLU A 216 -41.50 14.72 -16.57
CA GLU A 216 -41.58 13.26 -16.40
C GLU A 216 -42.06 12.55 -17.66
N ALA A 217 -42.81 13.23 -18.54
CA ALA A 217 -43.19 12.68 -19.84
C ALA A 217 -41.96 12.40 -20.71
N ILE A 218 -40.94 13.26 -20.67
CA ILE A 218 -39.66 13.01 -21.35
C ILE A 218 -38.88 11.91 -20.62
N ALA A 219 -38.78 11.98 -19.29
CA ALA A 219 -38.03 10.98 -18.52
C ALA A 219 -38.51 9.55 -18.78
N ASN A 220 -39.83 9.34 -18.82
CA ASN A 220 -40.44 8.03 -19.08
C ASN A 220 -40.20 7.49 -20.51
N GLN A 221 -39.77 8.34 -21.45
CA GLN A 221 -39.40 7.90 -22.81
C GLN A 221 -37.93 7.45 -22.90
N LEU A 222 -37.11 7.74 -21.88
CA LEU A 222 -35.68 7.44 -21.88
C LEU A 222 -35.40 6.12 -21.15
N PRO A 223 -34.59 5.22 -21.73
CA PRO A 223 -34.30 3.92 -21.10
C PRO A 223 -33.44 4.12 -19.85
N GLU A 224 -33.96 3.70 -18.69
CA GLU A 224 -33.24 3.68 -17.40
C GLU A 224 -32.60 5.03 -17.03
N ALA A 225 -33.28 6.13 -17.36
CA ALA A 225 -32.76 7.46 -17.07
C ALA A 225 -32.83 7.81 -15.58
N GLU A 226 -31.73 8.30 -15.04
CA GLU A 226 -31.63 8.81 -13.68
C GLU A 226 -31.78 10.34 -13.68
N ARG A 227 -32.55 10.90 -12.76
CA ARG A 227 -32.68 12.36 -12.60
C ARG A 227 -31.84 12.87 -11.44
N ILE A 228 -30.92 13.78 -11.74
CA ILE A 228 -30.17 14.53 -10.72
C ILE A 228 -30.80 15.93 -10.59
N GLY A 229 -31.44 16.14 -9.44
CA GLY A 229 -32.11 17.38 -9.07
C GLY A 229 -31.32 18.26 -8.11
N GLY A 230 -31.95 19.36 -7.70
CA GLY A 230 -31.45 20.31 -6.71
C GLY A 230 -32.34 21.54 -6.68
N ALA A 231 -32.31 22.29 -5.57
CA ALA A 231 -33.21 23.43 -5.36
C ALA A 231 -32.98 24.58 -6.36
N ASP A 232 -31.75 24.69 -6.89
CA ASP A 232 -31.34 25.69 -7.86
C ASP A 232 -30.16 25.15 -8.71
N PRO A 233 -29.66 25.90 -9.72
CA PRO A 233 -28.56 25.45 -10.57
C PRO A 233 -27.24 25.21 -9.81
N TYR A 234 -27.01 25.93 -8.70
CA TYR A 234 -25.78 25.83 -7.91
C TYR A 234 -25.79 24.56 -7.04
N ALA A 235 -26.92 24.27 -6.39
CA ALA A 235 -27.13 23.02 -5.67
C ALA A 235 -27.06 21.81 -6.61
N ARG A 236 -27.53 21.94 -7.86
CA ARG A 236 -27.41 20.89 -8.89
C ARG A 236 -25.98 20.66 -9.34
N ASN A 237 -25.19 21.71 -9.54
CA ASN A 237 -23.75 21.60 -9.82
C ASN A 237 -23.05 20.79 -8.71
N ILE A 238 -23.34 21.08 -7.44
CA ILE A 238 -22.77 20.33 -6.30
C ILE A 238 -23.30 18.89 -6.22
N ALA A 239 -24.59 18.65 -6.49
CA ALA A 239 -25.16 17.31 -6.51
C ALA A 239 -24.46 16.42 -7.56
N LEU A 240 -24.17 16.97 -8.73
CA LEU A 240 -23.40 16.27 -9.76
C LEU A 240 -21.95 16.02 -9.33
N LEU A 241 -21.27 17.00 -8.73
CA LEU A 241 -19.91 16.81 -8.21
C LEU A 241 -19.84 15.69 -7.16
N ARG A 242 -20.88 15.56 -6.32
CA ARG A 242 -21.00 14.46 -5.35
C ARG A 242 -21.26 13.12 -6.03
N TYR A 243 -22.14 13.09 -7.03
CA TYR A 243 -22.46 11.88 -7.78
C TYR A 243 -21.23 11.27 -8.47
N PHE A 244 -20.35 12.11 -9.03
CA PHE A 244 -19.12 11.68 -9.71
C PHE A 244 -17.85 11.74 -8.84
N GLY A 245 -17.99 12.01 -7.54
CA GLY A 245 -16.90 12.50 -6.69
C GLY A 245 -15.67 11.59 -6.57
N GLU A 246 -15.81 10.27 -6.74
CA GLU A 246 -14.67 9.33 -6.71
C GLU A 246 -13.73 9.49 -7.91
N ASP A 247 -14.26 9.97 -9.04
CA ASP A 247 -13.54 10.15 -10.30
C ASP A 247 -12.99 11.57 -10.49
N ILE A 248 -13.21 12.46 -9.53
CA ILE A 248 -12.87 13.89 -9.62
C ILE A 248 -11.76 14.20 -8.62
N ASP A 249 -10.67 14.79 -9.10
CA ASP A 249 -9.58 15.27 -8.26
C ASP A 249 -9.90 16.65 -7.69
N SER A 250 -10.32 16.70 -6.43
CA SER A 250 -10.67 17.94 -5.74
C SER A 250 -9.47 18.68 -5.12
N SER A 251 -8.23 18.25 -5.35
CA SER A 251 -7.05 18.98 -4.86
C SER A 251 -6.96 20.39 -5.44
N ILE A 252 -7.51 20.61 -6.64
CA ILE A 252 -7.71 21.93 -7.24
C ILE A 252 -9.20 22.12 -7.48
N VAL A 253 -9.75 23.28 -7.12
CA VAL A 253 -11.13 23.64 -7.43
C VAL A 253 -11.16 24.90 -8.30
N TYR A 254 -11.84 24.82 -9.43
CA TYR A 254 -12.15 25.99 -10.23
C TYR A 254 -13.45 26.63 -9.77
N ALA A 255 -13.54 27.96 -9.80
CA ALA A 255 -14.76 28.69 -9.48
C ALA A 255 -15.07 29.75 -10.54
N ALA A 256 -16.31 29.79 -11.02
CA ALA A 256 -16.76 30.79 -11.98
C ALA A 256 -18.18 31.27 -11.64
N THR A 257 -18.60 32.43 -12.16
CA THR A 257 -19.98 32.87 -11.99
C THR A 257 -20.92 32.00 -12.83
N GLY A 258 -22.08 31.65 -12.27
CA GLY A 258 -23.18 30.98 -12.98
C GLY A 258 -24.17 31.95 -13.62
N GLU A 259 -24.05 33.26 -13.34
CA GLU A 259 -24.93 34.29 -13.92
C GLU A 259 -24.50 34.68 -15.35
N ALA A 260 -23.28 34.32 -15.74
CA ALA A 260 -22.75 34.45 -17.09
C ALA A 260 -21.99 33.18 -17.49
N PHE A 261 -22.12 32.75 -18.75
CA PHE A 261 -21.55 31.48 -19.25
C PHE A 261 -20.10 31.52 -19.77
N PRO A 262 -19.53 32.62 -20.31
CA PRO A 262 -18.25 32.55 -21.05
C PRO A 262 -17.04 32.09 -20.22
N ASP A 263 -16.91 32.61 -19.00
CA ASP A 263 -15.78 32.29 -18.12
C ASP A 263 -15.91 30.85 -17.59
N ALA A 264 -17.11 30.45 -17.15
CA ALA A 264 -17.41 29.09 -16.72
C ALA A 264 -17.22 28.05 -17.83
N LEU A 265 -17.55 28.40 -19.08
CA LEU A 265 -17.35 27.51 -20.23
C LEU A 265 -15.87 27.32 -20.57
N SER A 266 -15.07 28.39 -20.47
CA SER A 266 -13.63 28.31 -20.64
C SER A 266 -12.99 27.50 -19.51
N ALA A 267 -13.42 27.74 -18.27
CA ALA A 267 -13.02 26.98 -17.09
C ALA A 267 -13.36 25.49 -17.22
N ALA A 268 -14.53 25.14 -17.75
CA ALA A 268 -14.94 23.75 -17.98
C ALA A 268 -13.96 22.98 -18.87
N SER A 269 -13.41 23.62 -19.90
CA SER A 269 -12.39 23.00 -20.77
C SER A 269 -11.06 22.75 -20.05
N LEU A 270 -10.64 23.68 -19.17
CA LEU A 270 -9.43 23.50 -18.37
C LEU A 270 -9.63 22.47 -17.25
N ALA A 271 -10.76 22.55 -16.56
CA ALA A 271 -11.16 21.66 -15.47
C ALA A 271 -11.05 20.18 -15.85
N GLN A 272 -11.49 19.85 -17.07
CA GLN A 272 -11.37 18.51 -17.60
C GLN A 272 -9.92 18.04 -17.75
N LYS A 273 -8.99 18.92 -18.16
CA LYS A 273 -7.61 18.52 -18.45
C LYS A 273 -6.91 17.91 -17.23
N GLY A 274 -7.24 18.41 -16.03
CA GLY A 274 -6.75 17.89 -14.75
C GLY A 274 -7.74 17.02 -13.99
N GLY A 275 -8.95 16.78 -14.53
CA GLY A 275 -10.00 16.04 -13.82
C GLY A 275 -10.54 16.78 -12.57
N HIS A 276 -10.49 18.11 -12.58
CA HIS A 276 -10.83 18.95 -11.43
C HIS A 276 -12.29 19.43 -11.45
N PRO A 277 -12.92 19.67 -10.28
CA PRO A 277 -14.24 20.25 -10.19
C PRO A 277 -14.27 21.73 -10.60
N LEU A 278 -15.38 22.15 -11.21
CA LEU A 278 -15.77 23.56 -11.35
C LEU A 278 -17.05 23.81 -10.54
N VAL A 279 -16.95 24.70 -9.55
CA VAL A 279 -18.10 25.20 -8.78
C VAL A 279 -18.66 26.50 -9.37
N LEU A 280 -19.98 26.67 -9.31
CA LEU A 280 -20.65 27.88 -9.80
C LEU A 280 -21.04 28.83 -8.65
N LEU A 281 -20.75 30.12 -8.82
CA LEU A 281 -21.14 31.19 -7.90
C LEU A 281 -22.37 31.94 -8.38
N LYS A 282 -23.17 32.47 -7.46
CA LYS A 282 -24.31 33.33 -7.80
C LYS A 282 -23.85 34.78 -7.87
N GLY A 283 -23.43 35.20 -9.08
CA GLY A 283 -22.74 36.47 -9.26
C GLY A 283 -21.40 36.43 -8.52
N SER A 284 -21.26 37.26 -7.50
CA SER A 284 -20.12 37.27 -6.56
C SER A 284 -20.37 36.53 -5.24
N GLN A 285 -21.58 35.99 -5.04
CA GLN A 285 -21.97 35.32 -3.79
C GLN A 285 -21.67 33.83 -3.86
N ILE A 286 -21.11 33.28 -2.78
CA ILE A 286 -20.83 31.84 -2.63
C ILE A 286 -22.11 31.16 -2.15
N PRO A 287 -22.77 30.32 -2.96
CA PRO A 287 -23.99 29.62 -2.56
C PRO A 287 -23.74 28.68 -1.38
N ALA A 288 -24.75 28.45 -0.54
CA ALA A 288 -24.62 27.58 0.65
C ALA A 288 -24.18 26.16 0.29
N ALA A 289 -24.67 25.60 -0.82
CA ALA A 289 -24.26 24.29 -1.30
C ALA A 289 -22.75 24.23 -1.67
N VAL A 290 -22.20 25.32 -2.20
CA VAL A 290 -20.77 25.42 -2.51
C VAL A 290 -19.95 25.52 -1.22
N GLN A 291 -20.39 26.34 -0.26
CA GLN A 291 -19.72 26.43 1.05
C GLN A 291 -19.67 25.07 1.75
N ASP A 292 -20.81 24.38 1.80
CA ASP A 292 -20.94 23.04 2.36
C ASP A 292 -20.01 22.05 1.65
N TYR A 293 -20.03 21.99 0.33
CA TYR A 293 -19.15 21.14 -0.46
C TYR A 293 -17.66 21.40 -0.17
N LEU A 294 -17.20 22.65 -0.29
CA LEU A 294 -15.79 22.99 -0.06
C LEU A 294 -15.36 22.66 1.37
N SER A 295 -16.22 22.91 2.36
CA SER A 295 -15.92 22.62 3.77
C SER A 295 -15.73 21.14 4.11
N THR A 296 -16.11 20.23 3.21
CA THR A 296 -15.87 18.79 3.36
C THR A 296 -14.60 18.32 2.66
N LYS A 297 -13.96 19.17 1.85
CA LYS A 297 -12.87 18.79 0.96
C LYS A 297 -11.54 19.37 1.41
N VAL A 298 -10.50 18.57 1.25
CA VAL A 298 -9.11 18.98 1.38
C VAL A 298 -8.68 19.49 0.00
N ILE A 299 -8.41 20.78 -0.10
CA ILE A 299 -8.17 21.50 -1.37
C ILE A 299 -6.85 22.27 -1.24
N ASN A 300 -5.95 22.07 -2.19
CA ASN A 300 -4.66 22.73 -2.26
C ASN A 300 -4.78 24.12 -2.87
N GLN A 301 -5.62 24.24 -3.90
CA GLN A 301 -5.75 25.47 -4.68
C GLN A 301 -7.20 25.73 -5.10
N VAL A 302 -7.65 26.97 -4.94
CA VAL A 302 -8.86 27.48 -5.59
C VAL A 302 -8.47 28.48 -6.67
N THR A 303 -8.93 28.23 -7.90
CA THR A 303 -8.66 29.11 -9.04
C THR A 303 -9.94 29.75 -9.55
N VAL A 304 -10.03 31.07 -9.44
CA VAL A 304 -11.19 31.87 -9.83
C VAL A 304 -11.10 32.27 -11.30
N PHE A 305 -12.17 32.06 -12.05
CA PHE A 305 -12.33 32.47 -13.43
C PHE A 305 -13.17 33.73 -13.57
N GLY A 306 -12.63 34.70 -14.30
CA GLY A 306 -13.27 35.98 -14.55
C GLY A 306 -12.69 37.13 -13.73
N GLY A 307 -12.91 38.36 -14.22
CA GLY A 307 -12.31 39.57 -13.64
C GLY A 307 -12.85 39.92 -12.25
N ALA A 308 -12.09 40.73 -11.51
CA ALA A 308 -12.46 41.20 -10.16
C ALA A 308 -13.77 42.00 -10.11
N GLY A 309 -14.23 42.55 -11.24
CA GLY A 309 -15.52 43.22 -11.35
C GLY A 309 -16.73 42.27 -11.30
N VAL A 310 -16.54 40.98 -11.58
CA VAL A 310 -17.59 39.94 -11.53
C VAL A 310 -17.47 39.14 -10.23
N ILE A 311 -16.25 38.67 -9.92
CA ILE A 311 -15.94 37.97 -8.68
C ILE A 311 -14.86 38.77 -7.95
N PRO A 312 -15.21 39.58 -6.95
CA PRO A 312 -14.25 40.39 -6.19
C PRO A 312 -13.15 39.56 -5.54
N VAL A 313 -12.00 40.19 -5.28
CA VAL A 313 -10.88 39.57 -4.55
C VAL A 313 -11.31 39.09 -3.16
N SER A 314 -12.26 39.78 -2.51
CA SER A 314 -12.82 39.32 -1.23
C SER A 314 -13.55 37.98 -1.34
N THR A 315 -14.27 37.73 -2.43
CA THR A 315 -14.93 36.44 -2.68
C THR A 315 -13.89 35.34 -2.97
N GLU A 316 -12.82 35.67 -3.71
CA GLU A 316 -11.69 34.76 -3.93
C GLU A 316 -11.03 34.35 -2.61
N SER A 317 -10.71 35.31 -1.74
CA SER A 317 -10.16 35.02 -0.41
C SER A 317 -11.12 34.22 0.48
N GLN A 318 -12.43 34.48 0.39
CA GLN A 318 -13.44 33.68 1.09
C GLN A 318 -13.47 32.24 0.60
N LEU A 319 -13.39 32.02 -0.71
CA LEU A 319 -13.36 30.67 -1.28
C LEU A 319 -12.15 29.87 -0.80
N ALA A 320 -10.97 30.49 -0.71
CA ALA A 320 -9.76 29.85 -0.19
C ALA A 320 -9.83 29.51 1.31
N GLY A 321 -10.66 30.21 2.08
CA GLY A 321 -10.83 29.98 3.52
C GLY A 321 -11.91 28.95 3.89
N LEU A 322 -12.65 28.41 2.92
CA LEU A 322 -13.70 27.42 3.15
C LEU A 322 -13.24 25.96 3.28
N PRO A 323 -12.21 25.48 2.53
CA PRO A 323 -11.79 24.09 2.56
C PRO A 323 -11.41 23.58 3.93
N ALA A 324 -11.54 22.26 4.11
CA ALA A 324 -11.13 21.59 5.33
C ALA A 324 -9.60 21.43 5.38
N GLU A 325 -9.03 21.56 6.57
CA GLU A 325 -7.60 21.34 6.79
C GLU A 325 -7.36 19.93 7.30
N ILE A 326 -6.18 19.38 7.02
CA ILE A 326 -5.75 18.06 7.52
C ILE A 326 -5.42 18.19 9.00
N ASP A 327 -6.22 17.53 9.86
CA ASP A 327 -5.96 17.45 11.31
C ASP A 327 -5.04 16.27 11.64
N MET A 328 -5.29 15.12 11.00
CA MET A 328 -4.54 13.89 11.26
C MET A 328 -4.44 12.99 10.04
N VAL A 329 -3.27 12.37 9.86
CA VAL A 329 -3.08 11.28 8.89
C VAL A 329 -3.03 9.95 9.65
N LYS A 330 -3.82 8.96 9.20
CA LYS A 330 -3.81 7.63 9.82
C LYS A 330 -2.51 6.91 9.46
N SER A 331 -1.87 6.29 10.45
CA SER A 331 -0.72 5.41 10.20
C SER A 331 -1.16 4.16 9.43
N ILE A 332 -0.31 3.73 8.50
CA ILE A 332 -0.61 2.60 7.63
C ILE A 332 0.26 1.41 8.04
N THR A 333 -0.37 0.25 8.21
CA THR A 333 0.33 -1.01 8.50
C THR A 333 -0.13 -2.08 7.53
N VAL A 334 0.83 -2.74 6.88
CA VAL A 334 0.58 -3.75 5.86
C VAL A 334 1.43 -4.99 6.13
N HIS A 335 0.84 -6.16 5.91
CA HIS A 335 1.51 -7.45 6.02
C HIS A 335 1.49 -8.14 4.66
N VAL A 336 2.65 -8.58 4.20
CA VAL A 336 2.84 -9.34 2.96
C VAL A 336 3.80 -10.49 3.21
N LYS A 337 3.73 -11.54 2.40
CA LYS A 337 4.73 -12.62 2.47
C LYS A 337 5.98 -12.23 1.72
N GLU A 338 7.13 -12.75 2.15
CA GLU A 338 8.38 -12.62 1.41
C GLU A 338 8.19 -13.09 -0.05
N LYS A 339 8.64 -12.27 -1.01
CA LYS A 339 8.47 -12.38 -2.47
C LYS A 339 7.06 -12.08 -3.02
N GLU A 340 6.13 -11.61 -2.19
CA GLU A 340 4.83 -11.14 -2.65
C GLU A 340 4.95 -9.71 -3.21
N ASN A 341 4.37 -9.44 -4.38
CA ASN A 341 4.40 -8.11 -4.97
C ASN A 341 3.52 -7.14 -4.15
N TYR A 342 4.04 -5.95 -3.88
CA TYR A 342 3.31 -4.90 -3.18
C TYR A 342 3.62 -3.53 -3.78
N GLU A 343 2.59 -2.73 -4.01
CA GLU A 343 2.70 -1.35 -4.47
C GLU A 343 2.20 -0.40 -3.37
N LEU A 344 2.90 0.72 -3.18
CA LEU A 344 2.46 1.74 -2.22
C LEU A 344 1.15 2.37 -2.70
N PRO A 345 0.24 2.72 -1.78
CA PRO A 345 -1.05 3.31 -2.14
C PRO A 345 -0.86 4.73 -2.67
N LYS A 346 -1.55 5.09 -3.76
CA LYS A 346 -1.49 6.43 -4.35
C LYS A 346 -2.27 7.49 -3.57
N LYS A 347 -3.22 7.05 -2.74
CA LYS A 347 -4.02 7.90 -1.86
C LYS A 347 -4.00 7.35 -0.44
N VAL A 348 -4.14 8.24 0.54
CA VAL A 348 -4.25 7.88 1.95
C VAL A 348 -5.43 8.60 2.58
N THR A 349 -6.03 7.97 3.59
CA THR A 349 -7.14 8.55 4.32
C THR A 349 -6.64 9.51 5.40
N VAL A 350 -7.15 10.74 5.36
CA VAL A 350 -6.92 11.76 6.39
C VAL A 350 -8.22 12.06 7.14
N ILE A 351 -8.07 12.57 8.36
CA ILE A 351 -9.15 13.16 9.15
C ILE A 351 -8.95 14.68 9.09
N THR A 352 -10.02 15.40 8.78
CA THR A 352 -9.98 16.86 8.68
C THR A 352 -10.30 17.53 10.02
N ASN A 353 -10.00 18.83 10.14
CA ASN A 353 -10.40 19.67 11.28
C ASN A 353 -11.94 19.81 11.44
N LYS A 354 -12.73 19.33 10.46
CA LYS A 354 -14.19 19.24 10.51
C LYS A 354 -14.69 17.85 10.93
N GLY A 355 -13.78 16.91 11.19
CA GLY A 355 -14.09 15.56 11.65
C GLY A 355 -14.52 14.57 10.56
N ASN A 356 -14.57 15.00 9.29
CA ASN A 356 -14.81 14.08 8.18
C ASN A 356 -13.52 13.40 7.72
N GLN A 357 -13.67 12.26 7.04
CA GLN A 357 -12.56 11.55 6.39
C GLN A 357 -12.53 11.89 4.92
N GLU A 358 -11.33 12.00 4.35
CA GLU A 358 -11.11 12.30 2.94
C GLU A 358 -9.89 11.50 2.45
N GLU A 359 -9.87 11.12 1.16
CA GLU A 359 -8.70 10.52 0.53
C GLU A 359 -7.89 11.59 -0.19
N VAL A 360 -6.60 11.68 0.14
CA VAL A 360 -5.67 12.65 -0.44
C VAL A 360 -4.50 11.94 -1.11
N GLN A 361 -3.95 12.55 -2.15
CA GLN A 361 -2.80 11.99 -2.86
C GLN A 361 -1.54 12.05 -1.99
N VAL A 362 -0.71 11.01 -2.11
CA VAL A 362 0.58 10.92 -1.43
C VAL A 362 1.68 10.67 -2.46
N ASP A 363 2.75 11.43 -2.34
CA ASP A 363 4.01 11.19 -3.03
C ASP A 363 4.96 10.47 -2.07
N TRP A 364 5.31 9.23 -2.40
CA TRP A 364 6.23 8.43 -1.58
C TRP A 364 7.68 8.80 -1.87
N ASN A 365 8.53 8.76 -0.85
CA ASN A 365 9.96 9.02 -1.00
C ASN A 365 10.71 7.93 -1.81
N LEU A 366 10.10 6.76 -1.98
CA LEU A 366 10.61 5.60 -2.68
C LEU A 366 9.45 4.89 -3.39
N ASP A 367 9.63 4.56 -4.66
CA ASP A 367 8.62 3.86 -5.46
C ASP A 367 8.89 2.35 -5.56
N ASP A 368 10.12 1.93 -5.30
CA ASP A 368 10.52 0.52 -5.36
C ASP A 368 10.40 -0.14 -3.98
N VAL A 369 9.36 -0.97 -3.82
CA VAL A 369 9.13 -1.77 -2.63
C VAL A 369 9.71 -3.17 -2.85
N SER A 370 10.81 -3.48 -2.15
CA SER A 370 11.36 -4.83 -2.16
C SER A 370 10.83 -5.68 -1.02
N THR A 371 10.11 -6.75 -1.37
CA THR A 371 9.65 -7.79 -0.45
C THR A 371 10.53 -9.06 -0.50
N GLN A 372 11.71 -8.97 -1.10
CA GLN A 372 12.57 -10.14 -1.37
C GLN A 372 13.16 -10.79 -0.11
N LYS A 373 13.19 -10.05 1.00
CA LYS A 373 13.70 -10.52 2.29
C LYS A 373 12.67 -10.25 3.38
N ALA A 374 12.48 -11.19 4.27
CA ALA A 374 11.67 -10.97 5.47
C ALA A 374 12.23 -9.83 6.35
N GLY A 375 11.33 -9.07 6.98
CA GLY A 375 11.69 -7.95 7.84
C GLY A 375 10.60 -6.88 7.93
N THR A 376 10.91 -5.80 8.63
CA THR A 376 10.05 -4.62 8.74
C THR A 376 10.65 -3.47 7.96
N TYR A 377 9.85 -2.88 7.08
CA TYR A 377 10.24 -1.79 6.19
C TYR A 377 9.39 -0.56 6.50
N TYR A 378 10.01 0.63 6.41
CA TYR A 378 9.35 1.89 6.72
C TYR A 378 9.41 2.80 5.50
N TYR A 379 8.25 3.31 5.10
CA TYR A 379 8.10 4.24 3.99
C TYR A 379 7.53 5.55 4.51
N ARG A 380 8.02 6.66 3.96
CA ARG A 380 7.56 8.01 4.31
C ARG A 380 7.08 8.71 3.04
N GLY A 381 5.86 9.22 3.07
CA GLY A 381 5.29 9.99 1.97
C GLY A 381 4.96 11.41 2.40
N GLU A 382 4.90 12.32 1.44
CA GLU A 382 4.40 13.69 1.60
C GLU A 382 3.01 13.78 0.99
N ILE A 383 2.08 14.44 1.69
CA ILE A 383 0.74 14.67 1.14
C ILE A 383 0.85 15.79 0.10
N VAL A 384 0.41 15.53 -1.13
CA VAL A 384 0.55 16.46 -2.25
C VAL A 384 -0.14 17.80 -1.91
N GLY A 385 0.65 18.88 -1.94
CA GLY A 385 0.17 20.24 -1.61
C GLY A 385 0.16 20.60 -0.13
N TYR A 386 0.62 19.71 0.76
CA TYR A 386 0.72 19.97 2.19
C TYR A 386 2.12 19.64 2.72
N TYR A 387 2.52 20.29 3.82
CA TYR A 387 3.77 19.96 4.53
C TYR A 387 3.66 18.72 5.44
N THR A 388 2.49 18.06 5.44
CA THR A 388 2.20 16.91 6.28
C THR A 388 2.74 15.63 5.66
N THR A 389 3.31 14.75 6.49
CA THR A 389 3.83 13.45 6.03
C THR A 389 3.03 12.28 6.56
N VAL A 390 3.03 11.18 5.82
CA VAL A 390 2.45 9.89 6.20
C VAL A 390 3.55 8.84 6.34
N GLU A 391 3.35 7.93 7.29
CA GLU A 391 4.25 6.79 7.50
C GLU A 391 3.51 5.47 7.24
N LEU A 392 4.19 4.57 6.54
CA LEU A 392 3.73 3.21 6.29
C LEU A 392 4.75 2.21 6.82
N THR A 393 4.27 1.28 7.64
CA THR A 393 5.05 0.12 8.10
C THR A 393 4.64 -1.12 7.32
N LEU A 394 5.58 -1.72 6.59
CA LEU A 394 5.39 -2.94 5.82
C LEU A 394 6.11 -4.10 6.53
N TYR A 395 5.35 -5.09 6.99
CA TYR A 395 5.86 -6.33 7.53
C TYR A 395 5.93 -7.38 6.42
N VAL A 396 7.14 -7.79 6.08
CA VAL A 396 7.41 -8.89 5.15
C VAL A 396 7.64 -10.17 5.95
N GLU A 397 6.64 -11.04 5.94
CA GLU A 397 6.63 -12.28 6.71
C GLU A 397 7.53 -13.35 6.06
N PRO A 398 8.38 -14.04 6.84
CA PRO A 398 9.27 -15.06 6.30
C PRO A 398 8.53 -16.29 5.79
N LEU A 399 9.06 -16.92 4.74
CA LEU A 399 8.49 -18.13 4.14
C LEU A 399 8.87 -19.38 4.92
N LEU A 400 7.99 -20.37 4.90
CA LEU A 400 8.29 -21.70 5.43
C LEU A 400 9.35 -22.38 4.55
N SER A 401 10.47 -22.78 5.14
CA SER A 401 11.63 -23.32 4.42
C SER A 401 11.77 -24.83 4.57
N LYS A 402 11.82 -25.32 5.82
CA LYS A 402 12.10 -26.75 6.09
C LYS A 402 11.49 -27.23 7.39
N ALA A 403 10.82 -28.37 7.36
CA ALA A 403 10.38 -29.08 8.55
C ALA A 403 11.49 -29.98 9.12
N ASP A 404 11.58 -30.04 10.44
CA ASP A 404 12.52 -30.92 11.13
C ASP A 404 12.23 -32.39 10.90
N THR A 405 13.27 -33.21 11.04
CA THR A 405 13.15 -34.67 11.08
C THR A 405 13.61 -35.16 12.45
N PHE A 406 12.94 -36.18 12.97
CA PHE A 406 13.12 -36.64 14.34
C PHE A 406 13.58 -38.09 14.37
N ALA A 407 14.26 -38.46 15.45
CA ALA A 407 14.57 -39.84 15.75
C ALA A 407 14.08 -40.16 17.17
N ALA A 408 13.55 -41.34 17.39
CA ALA A 408 13.17 -41.81 18.72
C ALA A 408 13.64 -43.25 18.88
N GLU A 409 13.90 -43.65 20.12
CA GLU A 409 14.22 -45.04 20.43
C GLU A 409 13.32 -45.56 21.55
N VAL A 410 12.83 -46.78 21.39
CA VAL A 410 12.08 -47.51 22.42
C VAL A 410 12.62 -48.93 22.53
N VAL A 411 12.38 -49.59 23.67
CA VAL A 411 12.66 -51.02 23.77
C VAL A 411 11.52 -51.84 23.17
N GLN A 412 11.84 -53.06 22.74
CA GLN A 412 10.84 -54.01 22.22
C GLN A 412 9.68 -54.19 23.22
N GLY A 413 8.46 -54.07 22.71
CA GLY A 413 7.23 -54.19 23.49
C GLY A 413 6.75 -52.89 24.17
N SER A 414 7.53 -51.81 24.10
CA SER A 414 7.07 -50.49 24.56
C SER A 414 6.09 -49.85 23.57
N GLU A 415 5.14 -49.08 24.10
CA GLU A 415 4.26 -48.22 23.32
C GLU A 415 5.00 -46.96 22.82
N TYR A 416 4.56 -46.41 21.69
CA TYR A 416 5.08 -45.15 21.17
C TYR A 416 4.02 -44.41 20.36
N SER A 417 3.86 -43.11 20.65
CA SER A 417 2.98 -42.20 19.92
C SER A 417 3.83 -41.19 19.14
N LEU A 418 3.44 -40.95 17.87
CA LEU A 418 4.07 -39.93 17.04
C LEU A 418 3.72 -38.52 17.56
N PRO A 419 4.60 -37.52 17.40
CA PRO A 419 4.33 -36.17 17.88
C PRO A 419 3.21 -35.51 17.06
N GLU A 420 2.41 -34.67 17.70
CA GLU A 420 1.29 -33.96 17.07
C GLU A 420 1.75 -32.73 16.26
N SER A 421 2.95 -32.24 16.53
CA SER A 421 3.57 -31.05 15.94
C SER A 421 5.03 -31.29 15.56
N VAL A 422 5.54 -30.46 14.66
CA VAL A 422 6.96 -30.40 14.28
C VAL A 422 7.44 -28.97 14.21
N ILE A 423 8.74 -28.78 14.44
CA ILE A 423 9.39 -27.49 14.26
C ILE A 423 9.67 -27.27 12.77
N VAL A 424 9.31 -26.09 12.28
CA VAL A 424 9.56 -25.63 10.92
C VAL A 424 10.47 -24.41 10.97
N THR A 425 11.58 -24.47 10.23
CA THR A 425 12.46 -23.32 10.00
C THR A 425 11.89 -22.45 8.89
N LEU A 426 11.90 -21.15 9.15
CA LEU A 426 11.50 -20.06 8.28
C LEU A 426 12.70 -19.55 7.47
N SER A 427 12.48 -18.76 6.42
CA SER A 427 13.54 -18.24 5.54
C SER A 427 14.53 -17.31 6.24
N ASP A 428 14.11 -16.68 7.35
CA ASP A 428 14.94 -15.86 8.23
C ASP A 428 15.64 -16.66 9.35
N GLN A 429 15.59 -18.00 9.29
CA GLN A 429 16.14 -18.96 10.27
C GLN A 429 15.39 -19.06 11.59
N THR A 430 14.37 -18.23 11.82
CA THR A 430 13.49 -18.41 12.97
C THR A 430 12.68 -19.70 12.82
N THR A 431 12.05 -20.15 13.91
CA THR A 431 11.33 -21.43 13.92
C THR A 431 9.91 -21.27 14.43
N LYS A 432 8.99 -22.05 13.86
CA LYS A 432 7.60 -22.14 14.29
C LYS A 432 7.20 -23.59 14.49
N GLU A 433 6.48 -23.87 15.56
CA GLU A 433 5.87 -25.18 15.79
C GLU A 433 4.54 -25.25 15.03
N LEU A 434 4.38 -26.27 14.20
CA LEU A 434 3.20 -26.46 13.36
C LEU A 434 2.68 -27.90 13.48
N PRO A 435 1.35 -28.12 13.42
CA PRO A 435 0.78 -29.46 13.46
C PRO A 435 1.27 -30.32 12.30
N VAL A 436 1.40 -31.64 12.54
CA VAL A 436 1.78 -32.62 11.52
C VAL A 436 0.73 -33.72 11.40
N THR A 437 0.45 -34.14 10.17
CA THR A 437 -0.34 -35.35 9.89
C THR A 437 0.58 -36.44 9.39
N TRP A 438 0.62 -37.57 10.11
CA TRP A 438 1.43 -38.73 9.77
C TRP A 438 0.70 -39.67 8.81
N SER A 439 1.43 -40.24 7.84
CA SER A 439 0.87 -41.18 6.85
C SER A 439 0.48 -42.53 7.44
N SER A 440 1.04 -42.88 8.60
CA SER A 440 0.82 -44.14 9.31
C SER A 440 1.24 -43.97 10.78
N SER A 441 0.80 -44.89 11.63
CA SER A 441 1.17 -44.95 13.04
C SER A 441 1.94 -46.22 13.40
N PRO A 442 2.76 -46.22 14.47
CA PRO A 442 3.39 -47.42 15.00
C PRO A 442 2.33 -48.46 15.39
N THR A 443 2.55 -49.71 14.97
CA THR A 443 1.66 -50.83 15.33
C THR A 443 2.30 -51.70 16.41
N VAL A 444 1.48 -52.39 17.21
CA VAL A 444 1.95 -53.35 18.23
C VAL A 444 2.88 -54.40 17.63
N SER A 445 2.61 -54.87 16.39
CA SER A 445 3.48 -55.82 15.70
C SER A 445 4.87 -55.25 15.38
N MET A 446 4.94 -53.98 14.96
CA MET A 446 6.22 -53.30 14.71
C MET A 446 7.00 -53.09 16.00
N LEU A 447 6.33 -52.63 17.07
CA LEU A 447 6.95 -52.35 18.37
C LEU A 447 7.46 -53.61 19.08
N ASN A 448 6.91 -54.78 18.73
CA ASN A 448 7.38 -56.09 19.20
C ASN A 448 8.52 -56.68 18.37
N LYS A 449 9.12 -55.94 17.41
CA LYS A 449 10.24 -56.42 16.60
C LYS A 449 11.36 -55.40 16.55
N VAL A 450 12.54 -55.82 17.01
CA VAL A 450 13.79 -55.04 16.92
C VAL A 450 14.04 -54.63 15.47
N GLY A 451 14.30 -53.35 15.25
CA GLY A 451 14.41 -52.79 13.92
C GLY A 451 14.35 -51.27 13.91
N THR A 452 14.39 -50.70 12.71
CA THR A 452 14.24 -49.26 12.50
C THR A 452 13.08 -49.02 11.54
N TYR A 453 12.12 -48.23 11.98
CA TYR A 453 10.88 -47.91 11.27
C TYR A 453 10.87 -46.43 10.92
N THR A 454 10.29 -46.07 9.78
CA THR A 454 10.21 -44.68 9.31
C THR A 454 8.76 -44.30 9.07
N PHE A 455 8.37 -43.13 9.57
CA PHE A 455 7.07 -42.52 9.36
C PHE A 455 7.26 -41.21 8.60
N GLN A 456 6.39 -40.96 7.61
CA GLN A 456 6.39 -39.71 6.84
C GLN A 456 5.24 -38.84 7.33
N GLY A 457 5.48 -37.54 7.47
CA GLY A 457 4.49 -36.57 7.90
C GLY A 457 4.37 -35.42 6.91
N THR A 458 3.20 -34.80 6.86
CA THR A 458 2.97 -33.54 6.14
C THR A 458 2.60 -32.46 7.15
N VAL A 459 3.27 -31.31 7.08
CA VAL A 459 2.98 -30.17 7.96
C VAL A 459 1.66 -29.52 7.53
N ALA A 460 0.75 -29.32 8.49
CA ALA A 460 -0.60 -28.84 8.24
C ALA A 460 -0.60 -27.46 7.54
N GLY A 461 -1.41 -27.34 6.50
CA GLY A 461 -1.53 -26.11 5.70
C GLY A 461 -0.37 -25.86 4.73
N THR A 462 0.48 -26.86 4.47
CA THR A 462 1.68 -26.72 3.62
C THR A 462 1.99 -28.00 2.84
N ASP A 463 2.87 -27.90 1.85
CA ASP A 463 3.44 -29.07 1.16
C ASP A 463 4.71 -29.63 1.83
N LEU A 464 5.17 -29.03 2.94
CA LEU A 464 6.39 -29.45 3.62
C LEU A 464 6.23 -30.86 4.19
N LYS A 465 7.25 -31.69 3.93
CA LYS A 465 7.34 -33.06 4.41
C LYS A 465 8.32 -33.15 5.58
N THR A 466 7.99 -34.02 6.52
CA THR A 466 8.84 -34.38 7.67
C THR A 466 8.95 -35.90 7.76
N LYS A 467 9.94 -36.37 8.52
CA LYS A 467 10.23 -37.77 8.74
C LYS A 467 10.53 -38.03 10.21
N LEU A 468 9.98 -39.12 10.75
CA LEU A 468 10.36 -39.68 12.04
C LEU A 468 10.98 -41.07 11.85
N THR A 469 12.14 -41.29 12.47
CA THR A 469 12.80 -42.60 12.50
C THR A 469 12.69 -43.20 13.91
N LEU A 470 11.92 -44.29 14.06
CA LEU A 470 11.74 -44.99 15.32
C LEU A 470 12.62 -46.24 15.35
N LYS A 471 13.57 -46.29 16.27
CA LYS A 471 14.40 -47.47 16.53
C LYS A 471 13.79 -48.27 17.68
N VAL A 472 13.52 -49.55 17.42
CA VAL A 472 13.12 -50.53 18.43
C VAL A 472 14.33 -51.37 18.75
N SER A 473 14.77 -51.33 20.01
CA SER A 473 15.99 -52.00 20.48
C SER A 473 15.69 -53.11 21.47
N GLU A 474 16.60 -54.07 21.59
CA GLU A 474 16.58 -55.00 22.73
C GLU A 474 16.88 -54.26 24.03
N ASP A 475 16.26 -54.70 25.11
CA ASP A 475 16.59 -54.21 26.42
C ASP A 475 17.85 -54.89 26.95
N SER A 476 18.85 -54.07 27.30
CA SER A 476 20.18 -54.55 27.68
C SER A 476 20.77 -53.65 28.75
N ALA A 477 21.53 -54.23 29.67
CA ALA A 477 22.23 -53.46 30.70
C ALA A 477 23.27 -52.52 30.07
N ILE A 478 23.25 -51.26 30.48
CA ILE A 478 24.17 -50.21 30.02
C ILE A 478 25.45 -50.26 30.85
N LYS A 479 26.60 -50.22 30.17
CA LYS A 479 27.90 -50.09 30.81
C LYS A 479 28.36 -48.64 30.76
N PHE A 480 28.44 -48.02 31.93
CA PHE A 480 29.04 -46.71 32.11
C PHE A 480 30.52 -46.87 32.46
N LYS A 481 31.38 -46.02 31.90
CA LYS A 481 32.81 -46.00 32.28
C LYS A 481 33.08 -45.21 33.55
N ASP A 482 32.26 -44.20 33.83
CA ASP A 482 32.39 -43.32 34.98
C ASP A 482 31.40 -43.72 36.08
N SER A 483 31.92 -43.99 37.28
CA SER A 483 31.11 -44.36 38.44
C SER A 483 30.22 -43.22 38.93
N ASN A 484 30.66 -41.96 38.78
CA ASN A 484 29.88 -40.79 39.17
C ASN A 484 28.71 -40.57 38.21
N LEU A 485 28.91 -40.77 36.90
CA LEU A 485 27.81 -40.75 35.93
C LEU A 485 26.81 -41.88 36.21
N THR A 486 27.33 -43.08 36.50
CA THR A 486 26.48 -44.21 36.92
C THR A 486 25.62 -43.82 38.12
N TRP A 487 26.22 -43.16 39.11
CA TRP A 487 25.51 -42.76 40.33
C TRP A 487 24.48 -41.66 40.08
N ALA A 488 24.81 -40.64 39.27
CA ALA A 488 23.87 -39.59 38.88
C ALA A 488 22.62 -40.18 38.21
N VAL A 489 22.81 -41.10 37.27
CA VAL A 489 21.71 -41.80 36.58
C VAL A 489 20.92 -42.68 37.55
N LYS A 490 21.60 -43.45 38.42
CA LYS A 490 20.92 -44.30 39.41
C LYS A 490 20.06 -43.48 40.37
N PHE A 491 20.60 -42.37 40.87
CA PHE A 491 19.89 -41.47 41.76
C PHE A 491 18.63 -40.93 41.09
N MET A 492 18.73 -40.48 39.84
CA MET A 492 17.58 -40.02 39.06
C MET A 492 16.50 -41.09 38.85
N LEU A 493 16.92 -42.34 38.64
CA LEU A 493 16.03 -43.48 38.48
C LEU A 493 15.50 -44.05 39.80
N GLY A 494 15.87 -43.49 40.96
CA GLY A 494 15.50 -44.02 42.28
C GLY A 494 16.14 -45.38 42.62
N LYS A 495 17.25 -45.75 41.96
CA LYS A 495 17.94 -47.03 42.14
C LYS A 495 19.01 -46.91 43.23
N ASN A 496 18.69 -47.38 44.43
CA ASN A 496 19.52 -47.16 45.63
C ASN A 496 20.65 -48.18 45.84
N SER A 497 20.80 -49.21 44.99
CA SER A 497 21.84 -50.24 45.11
C SER A 497 22.93 -50.11 44.05
N SER A 498 24.19 -50.20 44.48
CA SER A 498 25.36 -50.20 43.59
C SER A 498 25.41 -51.40 42.65
N SER A 499 24.82 -52.55 43.03
CA SER A 499 24.76 -53.77 42.21
C SER A 499 23.57 -53.81 41.25
N GLN A 500 22.58 -52.93 41.42
CA GLN A 500 21.40 -52.91 40.54
C GLN A 500 21.79 -52.40 39.15
N PRO A 501 21.56 -53.16 38.06
CA PRO A 501 21.86 -52.70 36.71
C PRO A 501 20.90 -51.60 36.24
N ILE A 502 21.41 -50.73 35.37
CA ILE A 502 20.63 -49.78 34.58
C ILE A 502 20.48 -50.40 33.19
N TYR A 503 19.24 -50.52 32.73
CA TYR A 503 18.82 -51.06 31.45
C TYR A 503 18.47 -49.93 30.47
N ARG A 504 18.39 -50.27 29.19
CA ARG A 504 18.03 -49.32 28.14
C ARG A 504 16.60 -48.80 28.32
N SER A 505 15.69 -49.69 28.74
CA SER A 505 14.32 -49.32 29.09
C SER A 505 14.23 -48.23 30.16
N ASP A 506 15.12 -48.27 31.17
CA ASP A 506 15.14 -47.25 32.23
C ASP A 506 15.42 -45.85 31.66
N VAL A 507 16.41 -45.75 30.76
CA VAL A 507 16.94 -44.45 30.33
C VAL A 507 16.18 -43.85 29.16
N LEU A 508 15.55 -44.68 28.31
CA LEU A 508 14.76 -44.18 27.17
C LEU A 508 13.46 -43.49 27.60
N SER A 509 13.03 -43.69 28.85
CA SER A 509 11.90 -42.96 29.45
C SER A 509 12.26 -41.51 29.83
N LEU A 510 13.55 -41.21 29.96
CA LEU A 510 14.04 -39.91 30.38
C LEU A 510 14.09 -38.93 29.20
N THR A 511 13.53 -37.75 29.42
CA THR A 511 13.63 -36.60 28.51
C THR A 511 14.57 -35.51 29.04
N HIS A 512 14.92 -35.59 30.33
CA HIS A 512 15.78 -34.62 31.00
C HIS A 512 16.78 -35.36 31.89
N LEU A 513 18.04 -34.91 31.91
CA LEU A 513 19.08 -35.41 32.80
C LEU A 513 19.74 -34.22 33.51
N ASP A 514 19.47 -34.06 34.80
CA ASP A 514 20.28 -33.28 35.72
C ASP A 514 21.39 -34.18 36.33
N ALA A 515 22.63 -33.90 35.92
CA ALA A 515 23.83 -34.54 36.42
C ALA A 515 24.86 -33.48 36.88
N LYS A 516 24.37 -32.33 37.37
CA LYS A 516 25.19 -31.22 37.85
C LYS A 516 25.97 -31.59 39.12
N GLY A 517 27.26 -31.25 39.18
CA GLY A 517 28.04 -31.32 40.42
C GLY A 517 28.47 -32.72 40.87
N TYR A 518 28.30 -33.75 40.03
CA TYR A 518 28.65 -35.13 40.39
C TYR A 518 30.15 -35.46 40.22
N GLY A 519 30.95 -34.54 39.67
CA GLY A 519 32.37 -34.77 39.42
C GLY A 519 32.62 -35.78 38.28
N ILE A 520 31.74 -35.80 37.27
CA ILE A 520 31.80 -36.69 36.11
C ILE A 520 32.98 -36.31 35.21
N ARG A 521 33.69 -37.32 34.70
CA ARG A 521 34.86 -37.18 33.81
C ARG A 521 34.70 -37.89 32.47
N ASP A 522 33.78 -38.84 32.36
CA ASP A 522 33.53 -39.59 31.12
C ASP A 522 32.03 -39.81 30.89
N LEU A 523 31.53 -39.38 29.71
CA LEU A 523 30.12 -39.50 29.33
C LEU A 523 29.78 -40.84 28.67
N SER A 524 30.72 -41.78 28.55
CA SER A 524 30.45 -43.09 27.92
C SER A 524 29.31 -43.82 28.63
N GLY A 525 28.30 -44.21 27.84
CA GLY A 525 27.02 -44.74 28.30
C GLY A 525 25.87 -43.78 27.99
N LEU A 526 26.12 -42.46 27.98
CA LEU A 526 25.10 -41.43 27.74
C LEU A 526 24.57 -41.48 26.29
N GLU A 527 25.31 -42.05 25.35
CA GLU A 527 24.85 -42.28 23.97
C GLU A 527 23.60 -43.16 23.85
N ASN A 528 23.20 -43.85 24.92
CA ASN A 528 21.98 -44.67 24.99
C ASN A 528 20.72 -43.86 25.36
N PHE A 529 20.86 -42.58 25.72
CA PHE A 529 19.78 -41.74 26.22
C PHE A 529 19.16 -40.91 25.07
N THR A 530 18.89 -41.54 23.94
CA THR A 530 18.59 -40.87 22.66
C THR A 530 17.32 -40.00 22.68
N ASN A 531 16.44 -40.17 23.68
CA ASN A 531 15.22 -39.39 23.86
C ASN A 531 15.40 -38.13 24.74
N LEU A 532 16.63 -37.85 25.23
CA LEU A 532 16.90 -36.64 25.99
C LEU A 532 16.72 -35.39 25.14
N VAL A 533 16.02 -34.42 25.73
CA VAL A 533 15.76 -33.07 25.22
C VAL A 533 16.60 -32.05 25.97
N SER A 534 16.88 -32.29 27.25
CA SER A 534 17.71 -31.42 28.09
C SER A 534 18.73 -32.20 28.90
N VAL A 535 19.95 -31.67 28.99
CA VAL A 535 21.04 -32.21 29.80
C VAL A 535 21.73 -31.07 30.55
N ASP A 536 21.74 -31.14 31.88
CA ASP A 536 22.57 -30.29 32.74
C ASP A 536 23.77 -31.09 33.26
N LEU A 537 24.96 -30.72 32.78
CA LEU A 537 26.25 -31.28 33.18
C LEU A 537 27.15 -30.22 33.83
N ASN A 538 26.58 -29.11 34.31
CA ASN A 538 27.34 -28.05 34.96
C ASN A 538 28.17 -28.56 36.15
N ASN A 539 29.30 -27.91 36.45
CA ASN A 539 30.13 -28.22 37.63
C ASN A 539 30.63 -29.67 37.66
N ASN A 540 31.10 -30.19 36.52
CA ASN A 540 31.75 -31.49 36.41
C ASN A 540 33.22 -31.32 35.98
N ARG A 541 33.87 -32.35 35.41
CA ARG A 541 35.30 -32.33 35.05
C ARG A 541 35.52 -32.98 33.68
N LEU A 542 34.80 -32.49 32.67
CA LEU A 542 34.67 -33.10 31.33
C LEU A 542 35.84 -32.74 30.37
N VAL A 543 37.07 -32.69 30.86
CA VAL A 543 38.27 -32.29 30.09
C VAL A 543 38.53 -33.22 28.88
N GLY A 544 38.97 -32.64 27.75
CA GLY A 544 39.40 -33.38 26.55
C GLY A 544 38.26 -33.84 25.62
N ALA A 545 38.41 -34.98 24.95
CA ALA A 545 37.46 -35.47 23.92
C ALA A 545 36.16 -36.10 24.47
N LYS A 546 35.69 -35.67 25.66
CA LYS A 546 34.68 -36.38 26.45
C LYS A 546 33.23 -36.07 26.08
N LEU A 547 32.99 -35.13 25.17
CA LEU A 547 31.66 -34.76 24.69
C LEU A 547 31.13 -35.66 23.54
N ALA A 548 31.93 -36.58 23.01
CA ALA A 548 31.55 -37.42 21.87
C ALA A 548 30.21 -38.18 22.04
N PRO A 549 29.86 -38.73 23.22
CA PRO A 549 28.56 -39.37 23.43
C PRO A 549 27.35 -38.46 23.19
N LEU A 550 27.48 -37.15 23.43
CA LEU A 550 26.39 -36.18 23.24
C LEU A 550 25.95 -36.07 21.78
N GLN A 551 26.84 -36.37 20.82
CA GLN A 551 26.52 -36.34 19.39
C GLN A 551 25.45 -37.35 18.98
N LYS A 552 25.18 -38.37 19.82
CA LYS A 552 24.12 -39.36 19.57
C LYS A 552 22.75 -38.90 20.09
N LEU A 553 22.69 -37.80 20.83
CA LEU A 553 21.47 -37.23 21.38
C LEU A 553 20.81 -36.28 20.37
N SER A 554 20.26 -36.84 19.30
CA SER A 554 19.70 -36.05 18.18
C SER A 554 18.50 -35.17 18.53
N ASN A 555 17.86 -35.41 19.68
CA ASN A 555 16.72 -34.63 20.15
C ASN A 555 17.09 -33.53 21.14
N LEU A 556 18.39 -33.37 21.45
CA LEU A 556 18.84 -32.43 22.46
C LEU A 556 18.62 -30.99 21.99
N LYS A 557 17.90 -30.22 22.81
CA LYS A 557 17.59 -28.80 22.60
C LYS A 557 18.30 -27.90 23.61
N SER A 558 18.53 -28.42 24.81
CA SER A 558 19.17 -27.69 25.91
C SER A 558 20.37 -28.45 26.44
N LEU A 559 21.52 -27.79 26.50
CA LEU A 559 22.76 -28.36 27.01
C LEU A 559 23.49 -27.34 27.89
N SER A 560 23.71 -27.71 29.14
CA SER A 560 24.49 -26.92 30.09
C SER A 560 25.79 -27.64 30.45
N LEU A 561 26.91 -26.96 30.24
CA LEU A 561 28.28 -27.46 30.37
C LEU A 561 29.20 -26.45 31.07
N ALA A 562 28.64 -25.47 31.78
CA ALA A 562 29.42 -24.49 32.53
C ALA A 562 30.26 -25.14 33.63
N TYR A 563 31.42 -24.55 33.94
CA TYR A 563 32.31 -25.04 35.01
C TYR A 563 32.73 -26.51 34.82
N ASN A 564 33.34 -26.85 33.67
CA ASN A 564 33.77 -28.22 33.34
C ASN A 564 35.25 -28.36 32.94
N ASP A 565 36.00 -27.25 32.95
CA ASP A 565 37.38 -27.18 32.45
C ASP A 565 37.49 -27.66 30.97
N LEU A 566 36.48 -27.36 30.14
CA LEU A 566 36.50 -27.73 28.72
C LEU A 566 37.50 -26.89 27.93
N GLU A 567 38.38 -27.56 27.18
CA GLU A 567 39.30 -26.92 26.21
C GLU A 567 38.72 -26.90 24.79
N LYS A 568 38.03 -27.98 24.38
CA LYS A 568 37.57 -28.18 22.99
C LYS A 568 36.11 -28.57 22.92
N ILE A 569 35.38 -27.94 22.00
CA ILE A 569 33.94 -28.16 21.78
C ILE A 569 33.59 -28.67 20.37
N ASN A 570 34.55 -29.21 19.61
CA ASN A 570 34.34 -29.69 18.23
C ASN A 570 33.23 -30.74 18.11
N SER A 571 32.91 -31.46 19.19
CA SER A 571 31.79 -32.40 19.22
C SER A 571 30.42 -31.72 19.10
N LEU A 572 30.30 -30.44 19.42
CA LEU A 572 29.04 -29.71 19.39
C LEU A 572 28.65 -29.22 17.99
N GLN A 573 29.59 -29.19 17.03
CA GLN A 573 29.42 -28.52 15.72
C GLN A 573 28.20 -28.98 14.89
N ASN A 574 27.69 -30.19 15.13
CA ASN A 574 26.56 -30.77 14.39
C ASN A 574 25.28 -30.88 15.25
N MET A 575 25.28 -30.34 16.47
CA MET A 575 24.12 -30.35 17.37
C MET A 575 23.17 -29.19 17.02
N THR A 576 22.79 -29.08 15.74
CA THR A 576 22.05 -27.94 15.17
C THR A 576 20.62 -27.78 15.69
N SER A 577 20.14 -28.73 16.50
CA SER A 577 18.85 -28.67 17.21
C SER A 577 18.90 -27.85 18.50
N LEU A 578 20.09 -27.50 18.99
CA LEU A 578 20.25 -26.74 20.23
C LEU A 578 19.64 -25.34 20.10
N THR A 579 18.79 -25.00 21.07
CA THR A 579 18.22 -23.66 21.28
C THR A 579 18.82 -22.99 22.52
N TYR A 580 19.31 -23.79 23.47
CA TYR A 580 19.99 -23.34 24.68
C TYR A 580 21.35 -24.02 24.80
N LEU A 581 22.40 -23.22 24.99
CA LEU A 581 23.75 -23.71 25.24
C LEU A 581 24.45 -22.84 26.29
N ASP A 582 24.90 -23.48 27.36
CA ASP A 582 25.74 -22.85 28.38
C ASP A 582 27.12 -23.51 28.41
N LEU A 583 28.15 -22.74 28.09
CA LEU A 583 29.57 -23.10 28.10
C LEU A 583 30.37 -22.15 29.00
N GLY A 584 29.71 -21.38 29.85
CA GLY A 584 30.37 -20.38 30.69
C GLY A 584 31.42 -20.99 31.63
N TYR A 585 32.44 -20.21 31.97
CA TYR A 585 33.46 -20.59 32.96
C TYR A 585 34.15 -21.94 32.64
N ASN A 586 34.68 -22.06 31.43
CA ASN A 586 35.52 -23.17 30.98
C ASN A 586 36.91 -22.62 30.54
N VAL A 587 37.68 -23.38 29.77
CA VAL A 587 39.00 -22.97 29.23
C VAL A 587 39.04 -23.09 27.70
N ILE A 588 37.93 -22.73 27.05
CA ILE A 588 37.78 -22.84 25.59
C ILE A 588 38.53 -21.69 24.92
N ASP A 589 39.36 -22.01 23.93
CA ASP A 589 40.13 -21.05 23.12
C ASP A 589 39.57 -20.84 21.70
N ASP A 590 38.67 -21.71 21.24
CA ASP A 590 38.03 -21.65 19.92
C ASP A 590 36.51 -21.91 19.95
N PHE A 591 35.73 -20.88 19.64
CA PHE A 591 34.27 -20.95 19.48
C PHE A 591 33.81 -21.25 18.05
N SER A 592 34.70 -21.52 17.09
CA SER A 592 34.35 -21.83 15.70
C SER A 592 33.29 -22.94 15.52
N PRO A 593 33.18 -23.96 16.40
CA PRO A 593 32.11 -24.96 16.32
C PRO A 593 30.69 -24.39 16.47
N LEU A 594 30.52 -23.20 17.06
CA LEU A 594 29.22 -22.55 17.25
C LEU A 594 28.59 -22.03 15.95
N ARG A 595 29.38 -21.82 14.88
CA ARG A 595 28.92 -21.21 13.62
C ARG A 595 27.75 -21.95 12.95
N LYS A 596 27.60 -23.25 13.22
CA LYS A 596 26.54 -24.11 12.67
C LYS A 596 25.30 -24.20 13.56
N LEU A 597 25.36 -23.70 14.80
CA LEU A 597 24.27 -23.78 15.77
C LEU A 597 23.28 -22.63 15.57
N THR A 598 22.72 -22.52 14.37
CA THR A 598 21.92 -21.36 13.94
C THR A 598 20.57 -21.22 14.63
N ARG A 599 20.21 -22.13 15.54
CA ARG A 599 18.92 -22.12 16.27
C ARG A 599 19.03 -21.66 17.72
N LEU A 600 20.22 -21.28 18.17
CA LEU A 600 20.43 -20.80 19.52
C LEU A 600 19.61 -19.53 19.76
N THR A 601 18.76 -19.56 20.79
CA THR A 601 18.08 -18.39 21.36
C THR A 601 18.73 -17.95 22.66
N ASN A 602 19.46 -18.86 23.32
CA ASN A 602 20.14 -18.62 24.57
C ASN A 602 21.57 -19.17 24.48
N LEU A 603 22.57 -18.31 24.71
CA LEU A 603 23.98 -18.69 24.62
C LEU A 603 24.79 -18.00 25.71
N TYR A 604 25.42 -18.79 26.56
CA TYR A 604 26.31 -18.33 27.63
C TYR A 604 27.71 -18.88 27.39
N ILE A 605 28.69 -17.99 27.19
CA ILE A 605 30.08 -18.37 26.83
C ILE A 605 31.13 -17.55 27.58
N LYS A 606 30.73 -16.68 28.49
CA LYS A 606 31.65 -15.83 29.25
C LYS A 606 32.54 -16.66 30.18
N GLY A 607 33.74 -16.16 30.46
CA GLY A 607 34.66 -16.78 31.41
C GLY A 607 35.45 -17.95 30.81
N ASN A 608 35.69 -17.92 29.50
CA ASN A 608 36.56 -18.85 28.78
C ASN A 608 37.94 -18.21 28.50
N GLU A 609 38.86 -18.98 27.92
CA GLU A 609 40.22 -18.52 27.62
C GLU A 609 40.23 -17.46 26.51
N THR A 610 39.45 -17.67 25.44
CA THR A 610 39.25 -16.66 24.40
C THR A 610 38.09 -15.72 24.72
N GLN A 611 38.23 -14.46 24.30
CA GLN A 611 37.15 -13.46 24.26
C GLN A 611 36.73 -13.15 22.80
N ASP A 612 37.26 -13.89 21.82
CA ASP A 612 36.79 -13.79 20.43
C ASP A 612 35.44 -14.51 20.29
N TYR A 613 34.37 -13.73 20.43
CA TYR A 613 33.01 -14.23 20.26
C TYR A 613 32.52 -14.14 18.81
N SER A 614 33.34 -13.68 17.85
CA SER A 614 32.95 -13.55 16.44
C SER A 614 32.37 -14.82 15.80
N PRO A 615 32.69 -16.06 16.24
CA PRO A 615 32.00 -17.25 15.76
C PRO A 615 30.51 -17.31 16.06
N ALA A 616 30.02 -16.60 17.09
CA ALA A 616 28.60 -16.50 17.43
C ALA A 616 27.85 -15.41 16.63
N ARG A 617 28.53 -14.68 15.73
CA ARG A 617 27.93 -13.56 14.98
C ARG A 617 26.65 -13.93 14.25
N GLY A 618 26.60 -15.11 13.63
CA GLY A 618 25.44 -15.56 12.84
C GLY A 618 24.15 -15.79 13.63
N VAL A 619 24.22 -15.85 14.97
CA VAL A 619 23.05 -16.02 15.84
C VAL A 619 22.86 -14.87 16.82
N TYR A 620 23.78 -13.90 16.88
CA TYR A 620 23.81 -12.91 17.95
C TYR A 620 22.52 -12.07 18.06
N ASP A 621 21.94 -11.69 16.91
CA ASP A 621 20.74 -10.84 16.84
C ASP A 621 19.45 -11.59 17.24
N GLN A 622 19.41 -12.92 17.12
CA GLN A 622 18.27 -13.74 17.54
C GLN A 622 18.37 -14.22 19.01
N LEU A 623 19.50 -13.99 19.69
CA LEU A 623 19.67 -14.39 21.09
C LEU A 623 18.81 -13.51 22.00
N THR A 624 17.83 -14.13 22.67
CA THR A 624 16.97 -13.52 23.68
C THR A 624 17.67 -13.40 25.04
N SER A 625 18.69 -14.23 25.29
CA SER A 625 19.54 -14.13 26.47
C SER A 625 20.98 -14.54 26.14
N LYS A 626 21.94 -13.75 26.64
CA LYS A 626 23.38 -13.92 26.41
C LYS A 626 24.20 -13.22 27.51
N ASP A 627 25.44 -13.64 27.71
CA ASP A 627 26.37 -13.08 28.72
C ASP A 627 27.61 -12.38 28.12
N PHE A 628 27.63 -12.16 26.80
CA PHE A 628 28.75 -11.59 26.05
C PHE A 628 28.28 -10.54 25.05
N GLU A 629 29.23 -9.72 24.58
CA GLU A 629 29.03 -8.69 23.56
C GLU A 629 30.01 -8.91 22.41
N LEU A 630 29.61 -8.57 21.17
CA LEU A 630 30.50 -8.61 20.01
C LEU A 630 31.16 -7.24 19.80
N ASP A 631 32.49 -7.21 19.69
CA ASP A 631 33.23 -5.97 19.37
C ASP A 631 32.87 -5.48 17.96
N SER A 632 32.72 -4.15 17.82
CA SER A 632 32.16 -3.47 16.64
C SER A 632 33.10 -3.33 15.44
N VAL A 633 34.26 -4.00 15.46
CA VAL A 633 35.39 -3.70 14.56
C VAL A 633 35.86 -4.97 13.84
N ASP A 634 35.15 -5.37 12.79
CA ASP A 634 35.72 -6.01 11.57
C ASP A 634 34.56 -6.46 10.65
N TYR A 635 34.16 -5.59 9.72
CA TYR A 635 33.25 -5.95 8.63
C TYR A 635 33.90 -5.66 7.28
N PRO A 636 34.14 -6.68 6.43
CA PRO A 636 33.99 -6.50 4.99
C PRO A 636 32.50 -6.34 4.70
N LYS A 637 32.10 -5.15 4.22
CA LYS A 637 30.77 -4.89 3.68
C LYS A 637 30.50 -5.86 2.53
N GLN A 638 29.38 -6.59 2.58
CA GLN A 638 28.72 -7.16 1.40
C GLN A 638 27.37 -6.50 1.23
#